data_AF-A0A521YFK9-F1
#
_entry.id   AF-A0A521YFK9-F1
#
_cell.length_a   1.000
_cell.length_b   1.000
_cell.length_c   1.000
_cell.angle_alpha   90.00
_cell.angle_beta   90.00
_cell.angle_gamma   90.00
#
_symmetry.space_group_name_H-M   'P 1'
#
loop_
_entity.id
_entity.type
_entity.pdbx_description
1 polymer ?
#
loop_
_entity_poly.entity_id
_entity_poly.type
_entity_poly.pdbx_seq_one_letter_code
_entity_poly.pdbx_strand_id
1 'polypeptide(L)'
;MALALLDGWHRPSGDVPLWRYLDVTRFALLLADREIYFARLALLDGFDCRVPSDVADTTYVSNWHQAATESMARWDAYAARGSFVALKTTLDRIQHALKDSDIEVTAGKVAYRDFALDGAPVDRTGLDGVLLYGRPALAHEQEVRLYVTKPAKQKRAGLSVRVDVPDLLDEVIVSPRADLATLRAVRALGTMHASKVPVRPSTLLDPPAR
;
A
#
# COMPACT_ATOMS: atom_id res chain seq x y z
N MET A 1 -9.05 -18.43 3.95
CA MET A 1 -7.94 -17.75 3.27
C MET A 1 -8.03 -16.30 3.69
N ALA A 2 -6.98 -15.72 4.28
CA ALA A 2 -7.06 -14.36 4.84
C ALA A 2 -6.90 -13.25 3.79
N LEU A 3 -6.44 -13.57 2.58
CA LEU A 3 -6.37 -12.65 1.44
C LEU A 3 -7.30 -13.13 0.32
N ALA A 4 -8.28 -12.31 -0.06
CA ALA A 4 -9.12 -12.52 -1.24
C ALA A 4 -8.59 -11.67 -2.41
N LEU A 5 -8.50 -12.27 -3.61
CA LEU A 5 -8.12 -11.57 -4.84
C LEU A 5 -9.35 -11.40 -5.72
N LEU A 6 -9.46 -10.24 -6.37
CA LEU A 6 -10.48 -10.01 -7.39
C LEU A 6 -10.03 -10.53 -8.76
N ASP A 7 -11.01 -10.65 -9.67
CA ASP A 7 -10.81 -11.12 -11.03
C ASP A 7 -10.86 -9.98 -12.07
N GLY A 8 -10.57 -10.33 -13.33
CA GLY A 8 -10.62 -9.39 -14.45
C GLY A 8 -9.67 -8.21 -14.28
N TRP A 9 -10.18 -7.00 -14.54
CA TRP A 9 -9.42 -5.74 -14.47
C TRP A 9 -8.86 -5.41 -13.09
N HIS A 10 -9.45 -5.98 -12.04
CA HIS A 10 -9.09 -5.72 -10.66
C HIS A 10 -8.12 -6.75 -10.09
N ARG A 11 -7.73 -7.78 -10.86
CA ARG A 11 -6.73 -8.73 -10.42
C ARG A 11 -5.35 -8.09 -10.43
N PRO A 12 -4.68 -7.93 -9.28
CA PRO A 12 -3.30 -7.45 -9.28
C PRO A 12 -2.38 -8.55 -9.82
N SER A 13 -1.28 -8.15 -10.47
CA SER A 13 -0.29 -9.12 -10.94
C SER A 13 0.49 -9.68 -9.73
N GLY A 14 0.65 -11.00 -9.66
CA GLY A 14 1.32 -11.65 -8.52
C GLY A 14 2.84 -11.51 -8.54
N ASP A 15 3.41 -11.36 -9.74
CA ASP A 15 4.84 -11.33 -10.03
C ASP A 15 5.46 -9.93 -9.96
N VAL A 16 4.65 -8.86 -10.05
CA VAL A 16 5.14 -7.49 -9.97
C VAL A 16 5.19 -7.02 -8.51
N PRO A 17 6.33 -6.45 -8.05
CA PRO A 17 6.46 -5.94 -6.70
C PRO A 17 5.43 -4.87 -6.34
N LEU A 18 5.08 -4.87 -5.06
CA LEU A 18 4.25 -3.86 -4.41
C LEU A 18 5.13 -2.98 -3.52
N TRP A 19 4.93 -1.68 -3.63
CA TRP A 19 5.71 -0.66 -2.94
C TRP A 19 4.82 0.18 -2.03
N ARG A 20 5.30 0.51 -0.82
CA ARG A 20 4.62 1.47 0.05
C ARG A 20 5.61 2.47 0.64
N TYR A 21 5.35 3.75 0.43
CA TYR A 21 6.21 4.84 0.87
C TYR A 21 5.70 5.40 2.21
N LEU A 22 6.59 5.51 3.20
CA LEU A 22 6.29 5.84 4.58
C LEU A 22 7.34 6.81 5.15
N ASP A 23 6.94 7.56 6.17
CA ASP A 23 7.88 8.22 7.07
C ASP A 23 8.51 7.22 8.05
N VAL A 24 9.60 7.65 8.69
CA VAL A 24 10.37 6.82 9.63
C VAL A 24 9.53 6.40 10.84
N THR A 25 8.59 7.24 11.29
CA THR A 25 7.72 6.94 12.43
C THR A 25 6.76 5.80 12.09
N ARG A 26 6.07 5.87 10.94
CA ARG A 26 5.18 4.79 10.47
C ARG A 26 5.95 3.50 10.20
N PHE A 27 7.18 3.60 9.70
CA PHE A 27 8.06 2.45 9.56
C PHE A 27 8.40 1.83 10.92
N ALA A 28 8.78 2.64 11.91
CA ALA A 28 9.07 2.16 13.26
C ALA A 28 7.85 1.50 13.91
N LEU A 29 6.65 2.08 13.75
CA LEU A 29 5.40 1.49 14.25
C LEU A 29 5.10 0.14 13.60
N LEU A 30 5.23 0.01 12.28
CA LEU A 30 5.09 -1.29 11.58
C LEU A 30 6.01 -2.35 12.18
N LEU A 31 7.28 -1.99 12.44
CA LEU A 31 8.26 -2.93 12.98
C LEU A 31 8.02 -3.30 14.45
N ALA A 32 7.64 -2.32 15.27
CA ALA A 32 7.40 -2.50 16.70
C ALA A 32 6.12 -3.30 16.95
N ASP A 33 5.03 -2.92 16.28
CA ASP A 33 3.71 -3.51 16.51
C ASP A 33 3.49 -4.76 15.65
N ARG A 34 4.31 -4.97 14.61
CA ARG A 34 4.17 -6.05 13.62
C ARG A 34 2.79 -6.03 12.98
N GLU A 35 2.35 -4.84 12.58
CA GLU A 35 1.00 -4.59 12.09
C GLU A 35 1.00 -3.69 10.87
N ILE A 36 0.20 -4.04 9.86
CA ILE A 36 -0.12 -3.14 8.74
C ILE A 36 -1.33 -2.31 9.13
N TYR A 37 -1.20 -0.99 9.02
CA TYR A 37 -2.29 -0.05 9.26
C TYR A 37 -3.14 0.20 8.00
N PHE A 38 -4.45 0.10 8.18
CA PHE A 38 -5.51 0.43 7.23
C PHE A 38 -6.28 1.65 7.72
N ALA A 39 -6.28 2.72 6.94
CA ALA A 39 -7.01 3.95 7.27
C ALA A 39 -8.49 3.79 6.98
N ARG A 40 -9.38 4.32 7.83
CA ARG A 40 -10.82 4.31 7.55
C ARG A 40 -11.10 5.11 6.28
N LEU A 41 -11.90 4.54 5.38
CA LEU A 41 -12.22 5.09 4.06
C LEU A 41 -12.80 6.50 4.15
N ALA A 42 -13.66 6.78 5.14
CA ALA A 42 -14.21 8.11 5.39
C ALA A 42 -13.19 9.22 5.72
N LEU A 43 -11.93 8.87 6.02
CA LEU A 43 -10.84 9.81 6.27
C LEU A 43 -9.91 9.99 5.07
N LEU A 44 -10.19 9.28 3.97
CA LEU A 44 -9.39 9.32 2.76
C LEU A 44 -10.08 10.20 1.72
N ASP A 45 -9.29 11.07 1.09
CA ASP A 45 -9.72 11.91 -0.02
C ASP A 45 -9.34 11.26 -1.37
N GLY A 46 -9.85 11.83 -2.47
CA GLY A 46 -9.40 11.45 -3.82
C GLY A 46 -10.22 10.37 -4.51
N PHE A 47 -11.38 10.00 -3.97
CA PHE A 47 -12.33 9.11 -4.65
C PHE A 47 -13.17 9.90 -5.67
N ASP A 48 -13.42 9.29 -6.82
CA ASP A 48 -14.16 9.92 -7.94
C ASP A 48 -15.67 9.92 -7.76
N CYS A 49 -16.15 9.27 -6.72
CA CYS A 49 -17.55 9.20 -6.38
C CYS A 49 -17.75 9.48 -4.89
N ARG A 50 -18.96 9.93 -4.57
CA ARG A 50 -19.39 10.02 -3.18
C ARG A 50 -19.48 8.61 -2.62
N VAL A 51 -18.67 8.33 -1.61
CA VAL A 51 -18.76 7.08 -0.86
C VAL A 51 -19.97 7.16 0.09
N PRO A 52 -20.91 6.21 0.04
CA PRO A 52 -21.97 6.10 1.05
C PRO A 52 -21.36 6.01 2.45
N SER A 53 -21.95 6.71 3.44
CA SER A 53 -21.35 6.83 4.77
C SER A 53 -21.23 5.49 5.50
N ASP A 54 -22.18 4.58 5.29
CA ASP A 54 -22.15 3.22 5.81
C ASP A 54 -20.96 2.42 5.28
N VAL A 55 -20.64 2.56 4.00
CA VAL A 55 -19.44 1.98 3.39
C VAL A 55 -18.17 2.68 3.87
N ALA A 56 -18.18 4.01 3.87
CA ALA A 56 -17.03 4.83 4.26
C ALA A 56 -16.63 4.62 5.73
N ASP A 57 -17.60 4.39 6.62
CA ASP A 57 -17.36 4.23 8.05
C ASP A 57 -16.96 2.81 8.46
N THR A 58 -17.26 1.82 7.63
CA THR A 58 -17.01 0.40 7.93
C THR A 58 -15.86 -0.19 7.12
N THR A 59 -15.35 0.54 6.13
CA THR A 59 -14.24 0.10 5.29
C THR A 59 -12.92 0.73 5.72
N TYR A 60 -11.87 -0.07 5.74
CA TYR A 60 -10.51 0.33 6.05
C TYR A 60 -9.59 -0.05 4.90
N VAL A 61 -8.72 0.86 4.45
CA VAL A 61 -7.93 0.71 3.22
C VAL A 61 -6.44 0.95 3.47
N SER A 62 -5.60 0.16 2.81
CA SER A 62 -4.15 0.33 2.72
C SER A 62 -3.71 0.28 1.25
N ASN A 63 -3.24 1.41 0.72
CA ASN A 63 -2.80 1.51 -0.68
C ASN A 63 -1.33 1.12 -0.84
N TRP A 64 -1.06 0.37 -1.91
CA TRP A 64 0.26 -0.05 -2.37
C TRP A 64 0.41 0.34 -3.84
N HIS A 65 1.64 0.52 -4.30
CA HIS A 65 1.96 0.84 -5.69
C HIS A 65 2.57 -0.38 -6.38
N GLN A 66 1.95 -0.87 -7.47
CA GLN A 66 2.48 -1.99 -8.23
C GLN A 66 3.44 -1.52 -9.32
N ALA A 67 4.73 -1.85 -9.19
CA ALA A 67 5.77 -1.48 -10.15
C ALA A 67 6.97 -2.42 -10.07
N ALA A 68 7.65 -2.62 -11.21
CA ALA A 68 8.88 -3.43 -11.26
C ALA A 68 10.04 -2.78 -10.48
N THR A 69 10.12 -1.45 -10.51
CA THR A 69 11.18 -0.67 -9.87
C THR A 69 10.61 0.51 -9.11
N GLU A 70 11.42 1.07 -8.20
CA GLU A 70 11.16 2.38 -7.61
C GLU A 70 11.17 3.48 -8.68
N SER A 71 10.55 4.62 -8.39
CA SER A 71 10.54 5.79 -9.29
C SER A 71 10.70 7.11 -8.54
N MET A 72 11.39 8.05 -9.17
CA MET A 72 11.56 9.40 -8.61
C MET A 72 10.22 10.12 -8.42
N ALA A 73 9.27 9.93 -9.34
CA ALA A 73 7.94 10.53 -9.22
C ALA A 73 7.24 10.13 -7.89
N ARG A 74 7.41 8.87 -7.44
CA ARG A 74 6.86 8.43 -6.16
C ARG A 74 7.62 9.00 -4.97
N TRP A 75 8.95 8.99 -5.02
CA TRP A 75 9.74 9.63 -3.97
C TRP A 75 9.39 11.12 -3.83
N ASP A 76 9.21 11.83 -4.93
CA ASP A 76 8.87 13.25 -4.96
C ASP A 76 7.48 13.52 -4.36
N ALA A 77 6.48 12.74 -4.77
CA ALA A 77 5.10 12.87 -4.26
C ALA A 77 4.99 12.65 -2.74
N TYR A 78 5.84 11.77 -2.19
CA TYR A 78 5.84 11.43 -0.77
C TYR A 78 6.88 12.21 0.06
N ALA A 79 7.87 12.84 -0.59
CA ALA A 79 8.89 13.65 0.08
C ALA A 79 8.27 14.83 0.84
N ALA A 80 7.25 15.48 0.28
CA ALA A 80 6.51 16.57 0.94
C ALA A 80 5.83 16.11 2.26
N ARG A 81 5.60 14.81 2.42
CA ARG A 81 5.02 14.19 3.63
C ARG A 81 6.07 13.64 4.58
N GLY A 82 7.36 13.93 4.36
CA GLY A 82 8.47 13.41 5.17
C GLY A 82 8.69 11.92 5.01
N SER A 83 8.26 11.33 3.89
CA SER A 83 8.46 9.90 3.64
C SER A 83 9.86 9.64 3.09
N PHE A 84 10.63 8.84 3.82
CA PHE A 84 12.01 8.51 3.47
C PHE A 84 12.27 6.99 3.40
N VAL A 85 11.23 6.18 3.56
CA VAL A 85 11.31 4.72 3.56
C VAL A 85 10.30 4.17 2.56
N ALA A 86 10.72 3.22 1.73
CA ALA A 86 9.86 2.44 0.87
C ALA A 86 9.95 0.96 1.27
N LEU A 87 8.79 0.37 1.50
CA LEU A 87 8.64 -1.07 1.68
C LEU A 87 8.46 -1.71 0.33
N LYS A 88 9.16 -2.81 0.06
CA LYS A 88 8.97 -3.64 -1.12
C LYS A 88 8.50 -5.03 -0.71
N THR A 89 7.45 -5.52 -1.36
CA THR A 89 6.84 -6.83 -1.12
C THR A 89 6.23 -7.38 -2.42
N THR A 90 5.55 -8.51 -2.36
CA THR A 90 4.73 -9.09 -3.43
C THR A 90 3.37 -9.51 -2.87
N LEU A 91 2.39 -9.78 -3.74
CA LEU A 91 1.10 -10.31 -3.30
C LEU A 91 1.25 -11.62 -2.53
N ASP A 92 2.11 -12.53 -3.01
CA ASP A 92 2.34 -13.83 -2.37
C ASP A 92 2.88 -13.67 -0.94
N ARG A 93 3.77 -12.69 -0.72
CA ARG A 93 4.31 -12.39 0.62
C ARG A 93 3.25 -11.79 1.53
N ILE A 94 2.40 -10.90 1.02
CA ILE A 94 1.26 -10.38 1.78
C ILE A 94 0.31 -11.53 2.16
N GLN A 95 -0.03 -12.41 1.21
CA GLN A 95 -0.86 -13.58 1.47
C GLN A 95 -0.24 -14.48 2.54
N HIS A 96 1.06 -14.73 2.46
CA HIS A 96 1.77 -15.54 3.44
C HIS A 96 1.81 -14.88 4.82
N ALA A 97 2.11 -13.58 4.89
CA ALA A 97 2.17 -12.83 6.13
C ALA A 97 0.81 -12.71 6.84
N LEU A 98 -0.29 -12.87 6.10
CA LEU A 98 -1.66 -12.85 6.61
C LEU A 98 -2.24 -14.25 6.86
N LYS A 99 -1.52 -15.35 6.59
CA LYS A 99 -2.08 -16.72 6.58
C LYS A 99 -2.84 -17.11 7.86
N ASP A 100 -2.41 -16.60 9.01
CA ASP A 100 -2.97 -16.88 10.34
C ASP A 100 -3.86 -15.74 10.88
N SER A 101 -4.24 -14.77 10.02
CA SER A 101 -5.10 -13.65 10.39
C SER A 101 -6.58 -14.06 10.43
N ASP A 102 -7.26 -13.71 11.53
CA ASP A 102 -8.72 -13.80 11.65
C ASP A 102 -9.45 -12.67 10.88
N ILE A 103 -8.70 -11.72 10.33
CA ILE A 103 -9.22 -10.62 9.52
C ILE A 103 -9.05 -10.98 8.06
N GLU A 104 -10.16 -11.09 7.35
CA GLU A 104 -10.19 -11.21 5.89
C GLU A 104 -9.88 -9.86 5.25
N VAL A 105 -8.86 -9.86 4.40
CA VAL A 105 -8.38 -8.72 3.63
C VAL A 105 -8.65 -8.99 2.15
N THR A 106 -9.22 -8.04 1.44
CA THR A 106 -9.36 -8.12 -0.02
C THR A 106 -8.28 -7.28 -0.68
N ALA A 107 -7.69 -7.76 -1.77
CA ALA A 107 -6.75 -7.01 -2.60
C ALA A 107 -7.33 -6.80 -4.01
N GLY A 108 -7.37 -5.53 -4.44
CA GLY A 108 -7.84 -5.16 -5.77
C GLY A 108 -6.93 -4.13 -6.43
N LYS A 109 -6.70 -4.29 -7.74
CA LYS A 109 -6.02 -3.31 -8.58
C LYS A 109 -7.00 -2.24 -9.04
N VAL A 110 -6.58 -0.98 -8.95
CA VAL A 110 -7.36 0.15 -9.45
C VAL A 110 -7.29 0.18 -10.98
N ALA A 111 -8.46 0.17 -11.62
CA ALA A 111 -8.61 0.31 -13.05
C ALA A 111 -8.73 1.80 -13.42
N TYR A 112 -7.63 2.37 -13.92
CA TYR A 112 -7.59 3.76 -14.39
C TYR A 112 -7.99 3.83 -15.87
N ARG A 113 -9.29 4.01 -16.14
CA ARG A 113 -9.85 4.07 -17.51
C ARG A 113 -10.97 5.09 -17.61
N ASP A 114 -11.22 5.56 -18.83
CA ASP A 114 -12.38 6.40 -19.11
C ASP A 114 -13.58 5.51 -19.46
N PHE A 115 -14.32 5.10 -18.43
CA PHE A 115 -15.45 4.20 -18.59
C PHE A 115 -16.65 4.83 -19.30
N ALA A 116 -16.72 6.17 -19.34
CA ALA A 116 -17.74 6.87 -20.11
C ALA A 116 -17.46 6.73 -21.61
N LEU A 117 -16.19 6.86 -22.00
CA LEU A 117 -15.75 6.63 -23.39
C LEU A 117 -15.75 5.16 -23.77
N ASP A 118 -15.41 4.25 -22.85
CA ASP A 118 -15.37 2.80 -23.10
C ASP A 118 -16.78 2.18 -23.23
N GLY A 119 -17.85 2.94 -23.00
CA GLY A 119 -19.24 2.47 -23.09
C GLY A 119 -19.62 1.41 -22.04
N ALA A 120 -18.78 1.22 -21.02
CA ALA A 120 -18.95 0.24 -19.97
C ALA A 120 -19.43 0.96 -18.69
N PRO A 121 -20.71 0.83 -18.29
CA PRO A 121 -21.17 1.44 -17.05
C PRO A 121 -20.42 0.82 -15.86
N VAL A 122 -19.78 1.68 -15.07
CA VAL A 122 -19.19 1.28 -13.79
C VAL A 122 -20.28 1.35 -12.74
N ASP A 123 -20.58 0.22 -12.11
CA ASP A 123 -21.36 0.23 -10.88
C ASP A 123 -20.54 0.94 -9.80
N ARG A 124 -20.93 2.15 -9.43
CA ARG A 124 -20.32 2.95 -8.35
C ARG A 124 -21.13 2.89 -7.05
N THR A 125 -22.11 1.99 -6.98
CA THR A 125 -22.94 1.77 -5.79
C THR A 125 -22.36 0.65 -4.93
N GLY A 126 -21.68 -0.32 -5.54
CA GLY A 126 -20.91 -1.35 -4.85
C GLY A 126 -19.54 -0.88 -4.33
N LEU A 127 -19.02 -1.59 -3.32
CA LEU A 127 -17.74 -1.28 -2.67
C LEU A 127 -16.56 -1.26 -3.67
N ASP A 128 -16.46 -2.28 -4.52
CA ASP A 128 -15.41 -2.39 -5.54
C ASP A 128 -15.51 -1.26 -6.57
N GLY A 129 -16.74 -0.88 -6.91
CA GLY A 129 -17.10 0.28 -7.70
C GLY A 129 -16.55 1.62 -7.20
N VAL A 130 -16.53 1.76 -5.88
CA VAL A 130 -15.99 2.94 -5.20
C VAL A 130 -14.47 2.86 -5.10
N LEU A 131 -13.95 1.68 -4.75
CA LEU A 131 -12.56 1.50 -4.38
C LEU A 131 -11.62 1.24 -5.57
N LEU A 132 -12.08 0.70 -6.69
CA LEU A 132 -11.17 0.11 -7.67
C LEU A 132 -11.26 0.75 -9.04
N TYR A 133 -11.81 1.95 -9.10
CA TYR A 133 -11.88 2.76 -10.30
C TYR A 133 -11.26 4.13 -10.04
N GLY A 134 -10.48 4.61 -11.00
CA GLY A 134 -9.82 5.92 -10.91
C GLY A 134 -9.74 6.59 -12.27
N ARG A 135 -9.47 7.90 -12.28
CA ARG A 135 -9.33 8.69 -13.52
C ARG A 135 -8.08 8.28 -14.30
N PRO A 136 -8.13 8.22 -15.64
CA PRO A 136 -6.94 7.98 -16.47
C PRO A 136 -5.72 8.85 -16.16
N ALA A 137 -5.95 10.12 -15.76
CA ALA A 137 -4.88 11.05 -15.39
C ALA A 137 -4.01 10.57 -14.21
N LEU A 138 -4.55 9.68 -13.36
CA LEU A 138 -3.86 9.10 -12.21
C LEU A 138 -3.31 7.69 -12.50
N ALA A 139 -3.32 7.22 -13.76
CA ALA A 139 -2.84 5.87 -14.10
C ALA A 139 -1.37 5.60 -13.74
N HIS A 140 -0.56 6.66 -13.61
CA HIS A 140 0.82 6.56 -13.12
C HIS A 140 0.90 6.08 -11.66
N GLU A 141 -0.21 6.15 -10.90
CA GLU A 141 -0.26 5.66 -9.53
C GLU A 141 -0.29 4.13 -9.43
N GLN A 142 -0.80 3.39 -10.43
CA GLN A 142 -0.75 1.92 -10.44
C GLN A 142 -1.14 1.29 -9.07
N GLU A 143 -2.21 1.77 -8.45
CA GLU A 143 -2.57 1.37 -7.09
C GLU A 143 -3.11 -0.07 -7.02
N VAL A 144 -2.66 -0.77 -5.98
CA VAL A 144 -3.29 -1.98 -5.46
C VAL A 144 -3.77 -1.64 -4.05
N ARG A 145 -5.06 -1.75 -3.83
CA ARG A 145 -5.71 -1.43 -2.56
C ARG A 145 -5.99 -2.72 -1.81
N LEU A 146 -5.44 -2.82 -0.61
CA LEU A 146 -5.87 -3.80 0.36
C LEU A 146 -6.99 -3.18 1.19
N TYR A 147 -8.09 -3.88 1.41
CA TYR A 147 -9.19 -3.34 2.21
C TYR A 147 -9.90 -4.41 3.05
N VAL A 148 -10.47 -3.94 4.16
CA VAL A 148 -11.24 -4.73 5.12
C VAL A 148 -12.55 -4.02 5.37
N THR A 149 -13.67 -4.74 5.27
CA THR A 149 -14.98 -4.24 5.66
C THR A 149 -15.36 -4.85 7.00
N LYS A 150 -15.45 -4.02 8.03
CA LYS A 150 -15.82 -4.44 9.38
C LYS A 150 -16.86 -3.48 9.96
N PRO A 151 -18.15 -3.87 10.02
CA PRO A 151 -19.15 -3.06 10.69
C PRO A 151 -18.78 -2.95 12.18
N ALA A 152 -18.41 -1.75 12.61
CA ALA A 152 -17.99 -1.49 13.98
C ALA A 152 -19.04 -0.64 14.70
N LYS A 153 -19.38 -1.02 15.93
CA LYS A 153 -20.24 -0.20 16.81
C LYS A 153 -19.62 1.17 17.12
N GLN A 154 -18.29 1.28 17.02
CA GLN A 154 -17.53 2.51 17.24
C GLN A 154 -16.68 2.83 16.01
N LYS A 155 -16.75 4.08 15.55
CA LYS A 155 -15.94 4.56 14.43
C LYS A 155 -14.49 4.70 14.90
N ARG A 156 -13.57 3.97 14.26
CA ARG A 156 -12.13 4.06 14.52
C ARG A 156 -11.46 4.83 13.38
N ALA A 157 -10.36 5.52 13.67
CA ALA A 157 -9.59 6.19 12.61
C ALA A 157 -8.91 5.18 11.66
N GLY A 158 -8.65 3.97 12.14
CA GLY A 158 -8.10 2.88 11.35
C GLY A 158 -8.23 1.52 12.01
N LEU A 159 -7.74 0.52 11.29
CA LEU A 159 -7.66 -0.87 11.67
C LEU A 159 -6.23 -1.35 11.44
N SER A 160 -5.65 -2.00 12.44
CA SER A 160 -4.36 -2.68 12.30
C SER A 160 -4.56 -4.17 12.11
N VAL A 161 -3.78 -4.76 11.21
CA VAL A 161 -3.78 -6.21 10.93
C VAL A 161 -2.38 -6.74 11.20
N ARG A 162 -2.28 -7.75 12.06
CA ARG A 162 -1.00 -8.37 12.43
C ARG A 162 -0.38 -9.11 11.26
N VAL A 163 0.94 -9.02 11.18
CA VAL A 163 1.76 -9.61 10.12
C VAL A 163 3.09 -10.07 10.70
N ASP A 164 3.68 -11.12 10.14
CA ASP A 164 5.10 -11.40 10.34
C ASP A 164 5.91 -10.55 9.34
N VAL A 165 6.75 -9.63 9.84
CA VAL A 165 7.49 -8.67 9.00
C VAL A 165 8.51 -9.36 8.07
N PRO A 166 9.34 -10.30 8.56
CA PRO A 166 10.17 -11.17 7.70
C PRO A 166 9.41 -11.94 6.63
N ASP A 167 8.15 -12.30 6.84
CA ASP A 167 7.31 -12.94 5.82
C ASP A 167 6.70 -11.92 4.85
N LEU A 168 6.40 -10.72 5.35
CA LEU A 168 5.79 -9.63 4.59
C LEU A 168 6.80 -8.98 3.63
N LEU A 169 7.98 -8.58 4.09
CA LEU A 169 8.84 -7.65 3.36
C LEU A 169 9.95 -8.37 2.61
N ASP A 170 10.10 -8.06 1.32
CA ASP A 170 11.27 -8.47 0.52
C ASP A 170 12.47 -7.57 0.85
N GLU A 171 12.24 -6.26 0.88
CA GLU A 171 13.30 -5.27 1.09
C GLU A 171 12.74 -3.96 1.65
N VAL A 172 13.58 -3.23 2.38
CA VAL A 172 13.34 -1.84 2.77
C VAL A 172 14.34 -0.94 2.05
N ILE A 173 13.83 0.06 1.35
CA ILE A 173 14.61 1.00 0.55
C ILE A 173 14.55 2.38 1.22
N VAL A 174 15.69 3.02 1.39
CA VAL A 174 15.79 4.39 1.93
C VAL A 174 15.86 5.38 0.77
N SER A 175 15.08 6.46 0.87
CA SER A 175 14.97 7.50 -0.16
C SER A 175 16.34 7.97 -0.67
N PRO A 176 16.49 8.23 -1.97
CA PRO A 176 17.75 8.73 -2.53
C PRO A 176 18.08 10.16 -2.05
N ARG A 177 17.12 10.86 -1.43
CA ARG A 177 17.33 12.19 -0.82
C ARG A 177 17.39 12.14 0.71
N ALA A 178 17.42 10.96 1.32
CA ALA A 178 17.57 10.84 2.77
C ALA A 178 18.98 11.28 3.18
N ASP A 179 19.07 12.00 4.29
CA ASP A 179 20.36 12.32 4.89
C ASP A 179 20.98 11.09 5.59
N LEU A 180 22.24 11.21 5.98
CA LEU A 180 22.97 10.12 6.63
C LEU A 180 22.36 9.71 7.98
N ALA A 181 21.76 10.66 8.71
CA ALA A 181 21.11 10.39 9.98
C ALA A 181 19.87 9.50 9.79
N THR A 182 19.02 9.84 8.83
CA THR A 182 17.84 9.05 8.45
C THR A 182 18.24 7.66 7.99
N LEU A 183 19.24 7.53 7.12
CA LEU A 183 19.74 6.22 6.67
C LEU A 183 20.21 5.34 7.85
N ARG A 184 20.96 5.92 8.79
CA ARG A 184 21.43 5.20 9.98
C ARG A 184 20.27 4.78 10.88
N ALA A 185 19.29 5.66 11.10
CA ALA A 185 18.12 5.36 11.90
C ALA A 185 17.30 4.20 11.31
N VAL A 186 17.03 4.23 10.00
CA VAL A 186 16.27 3.18 9.32
C VAL A 186 17.01 1.85 9.34
N ARG A 187 18.34 1.85 9.12
CA ARG A 187 19.17 0.64 9.23
C ARG A 187 19.19 0.07 10.65
N ALA A 188 19.29 0.92 11.66
CA ALA A 188 19.26 0.47 13.06
C ALA A 188 17.90 -0.16 13.40
N LEU A 189 16.79 0.47 13.02
CA LEU A 189 15.44 -0.06 13.21
C LEU A 189 15.27 -1.43 12.52
N GLY A 190 15.68 -1.54 11.25
CA GLY A 190 15.65 -2.79 10.51
C GLY A 190 16.47 -3.88 11.18
N THR A 191 17.70 -3.58 11.62
CA THR A 191 18.57 -4.54 12.31
C THR A 191 17.96 -5.03 13.62
N MET A 192 17.33 -4.15 14.39
CA MET A 192 16.77 -4.51 15.71
C MET A 192 15.49 -5.35 15.60
N HIS A 193 14.61 -5.05 14.64
CA HIS A 193 13.25 -5.61 14.60
C HIS A 193 12.97 -6.53 13.41
N ALA A 194 13.76 -6.45 12.35
CA ALA A 194 13.56 -7.18 11.09
C ALA A 194 14.91 -7.59 10.45
N SER A 195 15.82 -8.15 11.24
CA SER A 195 17.21 -8.45 10.82
C SER A 195 17.35 -9.33 9.58
N LYS A 196 16.29 -10.06 9.19
CA LYS A 196 16.24 -10.87 7.97
C LYS A 196 15.83 -10.09 6.73
N VAL A 197 15.33 -8.87 6.88
CA VAL A 197 14.88 -8.02 5.78
C VAL A 197 16.01 -7.06 5.40
N PRO A 198 16.52 -7.10 4.16
CA PRO A 198 17.58 -6.21 3.72
C PRO A 198 17.12 -4.74 3.75
N VAL A 199 18.05 -3.86 4.17
CA VAL A 199 17.86 -2.40 4.17
C VAL A 199 18.96 -1.74 3.33
N ARG A 200 18.58 -1.09 2.23
CA ARG A 200 19.54 -0.40 1.34
C ARG A 200 19.10 1.02 0.99
N PRO A 201 20.03 1.91 0.61
CA PRO A 201 19.66 3.14 -0.08
C PRO A 201 19.09 2.83 -1.47
N SER A 202 18.24 3.72 -1.95
CA SER A 202 17.85 3.82 -3.36
C SER A 202 19.07 4.10 -4.24
N THR A 203 19.06 3.55 -5.44
CA THR A 203 20.12 3.75 -6.45
C THR A 203 19.66 4.65 -7.60
N LEU A 204 18.49 5.29 -7.49
CA LEU A 204 17.88 6.06 -8.59
C LEU A 204 18.67 7.30 -9.00
N LEU A 205 19.49 7.83 -8.10
CA LEU A 205 20.37 8.98 -8.37
C LEU A 205 21.83 8.55 -8.60
N ASP A 206 22.11 7.25 -8.60
CA ASP A 206 23.44 6.75 -8.93
C ASP A 206 23.71 6.98 -10.43
N PRO A 207 24.97 7.22 -10.81
CA PRO A 207 25.34 7.26 -12.22
C PRO A 207 24.95 5.94 -12.92
N PRO A 208 24.54 5.98 -14.20
CA PRO A 208 24.25 4.76 -14.95
C PRO A 208 25.42 3.78 -14.88
N ALA A 209 25.13 2.49 -14.72
CA ALA A 209 26.13 1.45 -14.81
C ALA A 209 26.84 1.55 -16.18
N ARG A 210 28.18 1.52 -16.16
CA ARG A 210 29.00 1.53 -17.38
C ARG A 210 28.91 0.23 -18.14
#